data_AF-A0A935YHK0-F1
#
_entry.id   AF-A0A935YHK0-F1
#
_cell.length_a   1.000
_cell.length_b   1.000
_cell.length_c   1.000
_cell.angle_alpha   90.00
_cell.angle_beta   90.00
_cell.angle_gamma   90.00
#
_symmetry.space_group_name_H-M   'P 1'
#
loop_
_entity.id
_entity.type
_entity.pdbx_description
1 polymer ?
#
loop_
_entity_poly.entity_id
_entity_poly.type
_entity_poly.pdbx_seq_one_letter_code
_entity_poly.pdbx_strand_id
1 'polypeptide(L)'
;MSATERADEFGVVDDEMPTRRTALDFIRATHQELKSAEVRTVTLRDPARPEFELVCEVPTDMDDTLDINERAEKTAKSPNAPAEPVVAACMLLARFTRRLRVRGQDVNDDPESSVFSDPALQEALGVPNAWRAVRELFMVKGGKFDDGVVNRLALALLTEGGLSRTDGVEIQDGTEDPT
;
A
#
# COMPACT_ATOMS: atom_id res chain seq x y z
N MET A 1 76.24 12.61 -9.93
CA MET A 1 75.41 13.51 -10.76
C MET A 1 75.22 12.79 -12.10
N SER A 2 74.42 11.73 -12.12
CA SER A 2 72.96 11.67 -12.34
C SER A 2 72.64 11.51 -13.83
N ALA A 3 72.46 10.24 -14.20
CA ALA A 3 71.84 9.79 -15.44
C ALA A 3 70.42 10.36 -15.52
N THR A 4 70.04 10.87 -16.69
CA THR A 4 68.64 11.22 -16.98
C THR A 4 68.13 10.19 -17.98
N GLU A 5 67.52 9.13 -17.46
CA GLU A 5 66.66 8.22 -18.21
C GLU A 5 65.39 9.00 -18.61
N ARG A 6 65.15 9.14 -19.91
CA ARG A 6 63.83 9.52 -20.45
C ARG A 6 63.14 8.25 -20.89
N ALA A 7 62.30 7.72 -20.01
CA ALA A 7 61.33 6.68 -20.30
C ALA A 7 60.04 7.30 -20.84
N ASP A 8 59.44 6.59 -21.81
CA ASP A 8 58.01 6.49 -22.11
C ASP A 8 57.13 7.73 -22.21
N GLU A 9 56.82 8.11 -23.44
CA GLU A 9 55.57 8.81 -23.78
C GLU A 9 54.86 8.03 -24.90
N PHE A 10 54.43 6.79 -24.59
CA PHE A 10 53.32 6.17 -25.30
C PHE A 10 52.03 6.66 -24.64
N GLY A 11 51.32 7.57 -25.31
CA GLY A 11 50.00 8.01 -24.90
C GLY A 11 49.03 6.83 -24.92
N VAL A 12 48.76 6.25 -23.75
CA VAL A 12 47.56 5.45 -23.52
C VAL A 12 46.49 6.45 -23.12
N VAL A 13 45.68 6.85 -24.10
CA VAL A 13 44.39 7.44 -23.82
C VAL A 13 43.58 6.29 -23.23
N ASP A 14 43.34 6.31 -21.92
CA ASP A 14 42.27 5.49 -21.34
C ASP A 14 40.97 5.98 -21.98
N ASP A 15 40.58 5.32 -23.07
CA ASP A 15 39.23 5.38 -23.60
C ASP A 15 38.33 4.78 -22.52
N GLU A 16 37.87 5.62 -21.59
CA GLU A 16 36.65 5.37 -20.81
C GLU A 16 35.53 5.16 -21.82
N MET A 17 35.34 3.91 -22.25
CA MET A 17 34.17 3.54 -23.02
C MET A 17 32.94 3.95 -22.19
N PRO A 18 32.01 4.74 -22.75
CA PRO A 18 30.75 4.98 -22.07
C PRO A 18 30.10 3.61 -21.87
N THR A 19 29.90 3.24 -20.60
CA THR A 19 29.30 1.97 -20.21
C THR A 19 27.97 1.85 -20.94
N ARG A 20 27.93 1.04 -22.01
CA ARG A 20 26.71 0.82 -22.78
C ARG A 20 25.70 0.21 -21.82
N ARG A 21 24.68 1.00 -21.44
CA ARG A 21 23.51 0.52 -20.68
C ARG A 21 23.08 -0.81 -21.28
N THR A 22 23.16 -1.87 -20.48
CA THR A 22 22.87 -3.21 -20.99
C THR A 22 21.37 -3.32 -21.24
N ALA A 23 20.95 -4.25 -22.11
CA ALA A 23 19.52 -4.53 -22.31
C ALA A 23 18.82 -4.88 -20.98
N LEU A 24 19.55 -5.46 -20.02
CA LEU A 24 19.06 -5.71 -18.66
C LEU A 24 18.87 -4.43 -17.84
N ASP A 25 19.73 -3.42 -18.00
CA ASP A 25 19.54 -2.11 -17.36
C ASP A 25 18.36 -1.37 -17.98
N PHE A 26 18.16 -1.50 -19.30
CA PHE A 26 16.97 -0.95 -19.96
C PHE A 26 15.71 -1.66 -19.50
N ILE A 27 15.69 -3.00 -19.42
CA ILE A 27 14.55 -3.76 -18.90
C ILE A 27 14.30 -3.41 -17.42
N ARG A 28 15.35 -3.28 -16.60
CA ARG A 28 15.20 -2.90 -15.18
C ARG A 28 14.69 -1.47 -15.02
N ALA A 29 15.20 -0.52 -15.80
CA ALA A 29 14.72 0.85 -15.81
C ALA A 29 13.30 0.96 -16.35
N THR A 30 12.97 0.26 -17.44
CA THR A 30 11.61 0.21 -18.00
C THR A 30 10.65 -0.49 -17.04
N HIS A 31 11.09 -1.53 -16.34
CA HIS A 31 10.28 -2.21 -15.33
C HIS A 31 10.12 -1.37 -14.06
N GLN A 32 11.11 -0.54 -13.70
CA GLN A 32 10.97 0.47 -12.64
C GLN A 32 10.06 1.63 -13.09
N GLU A 33 10.15 2.08 -14.34
CA GLU A 33 9.29 3.09 -14.97
C GLU A 33 7.84 2.59 -15.15
N LEU A 34 7.63 1.31 -15.46
CA LEU A 34 6.32 0.66 -15.51
C LEU A 34 5.76 0.35 -14.12
N LYS A 35 6.61 0.01 -13.14
CA LYS A 35 6.18 -0.10 -11.72
C LYS A 35 5.88 1.26 -11.09
N SER A 36 6.54 2.32 -11.56
CA SER A 36 6.26 3.70 -11.17
C SER A 36 5.25 4.38 -12.09
N ALA A 37 4.75 3.68 -13.12
CA ALA A 37 3.56 4.08 -13.85
C ALA A 37 2.37 3.97 -12.89
N GLU A 38 2.11 5.09 -12.21
CA GLU A 38 0.99 5.40 -11.34
C GLU A 38 0.47 4.22 -10.52
N VAL A 39 1.12 3.97 -9.39
CA VAL A 39 0.44 3.35 -8.25
C VAL A 39 -0.75 4.27 -7.92
N ARG A 40 -1.93 3.89 -8.42
CA ARG A 40 -3.17 4.64 -8.20
C ARG A 40 -3.47 4.61 -6.71
N THR A 41 -3.75 5.77 -6.14
CA THR A 41 -4.17 5.88 -4.75
C THR A 41 -5.59 6.42 -4.67
N VAL A 42 -6.31 6.04 -3.63
CA VAL A 42 -7.64 6.56 -3.28
C VAL A 42 -7.64 7.02 -1.83
N THR A 43 -8.35 8.10 -1.55
CA THR A 43 -8.60 8.54 -0.17
C THR A 43 -9.96 8.03 0.28
N LEU A 44 -9.96 7.15 1.27
CA LEU A 44 -11.16 6.56 1.85
C LEU A 44 -11.52 7.31 3.15
N ARG A 45 -12.80 7.63 3.31
CA ARG A 45 -13.37 8.30 4.49
C ARG A 45 -14.72 7.67 4.80
N ASP A 46 -15.02 7.46 6.07
CA ASP A 46 -16.34 7.01 6.51
C ASP A 46 -17.06 8.13 7.27
N PRO A 47 -18.32 8.47 6.93
CA PRO A 47 -19.07 9.52 7.61
C PRO A 47 -19.26 9.31 9.12
N ALA A 48 -19.22 8.06 9.60
CA ALA A 48 -19.31 7.76 11.02
C ALA A 48 -18.01 8.02 11.79
N ARG A 49 -16.87 8.10 11.09
CA ARG A 49 -15.53 8.36 11.63
C ARG A 49 -14.80 9.42 10.80
N PRO A 50 -15.35 10.65 10.70
CA PRO A 50 -14.81 11.70 9.84
C PRO A 50 -13.44 12.21 10.29
N GLU A 51 -13.01 11.88 11.51
CA GLU A 51 -11.67 12.20 12.00
C GLU A 51 -10.55 11.41 11.31
N PHE A 52 -10.87 10.33 10.58
CA PHE A 52 -9.89 9.47 9.93
C PHE A 52 -10.02 9.50 8.41
N GLU A 53 -8.87 9.56 7.74
CA GLU A 53 -8.76 9.36 6.31
C GLU A 53 -7.65 8.35 6.02
N LEU A 54 -7.96 7.36 5.18
CA LEU A 54 -6.99 6.36 4.75
C LEU A 54 -6.62 6.65 3.30
N VAL A 55 -5.35 6.93 3.03
CA VAL A 55 -4.83 7.00 1.66
C VAL A 55 -4.29 5.63 1.31
N CYS A 56 -5.01 4.92 0.45
CA CYS A 56 -4.73 3.54 0.09
C CYS A 56 -4.23 3.45 -1.34
N GLU A 57 -3.27 2.55 -1.57
CA GLU A 57 -3.01 2.05 -2.93
C GLU A 57 -4.20 1.21 -3.38
N VAL A 58 -4.66 1.45 -4.59
CA VAL A 58 -5.75 0.70 -5.18
C VAL A 58 -5.23 -0.70 -5.53
N PRO A 59 -5.80 -1.77 -4.96
CA PRO A 59 -5.39 -3.12 -5.29
C PRO A 59 -5.77 -3.45 -6.73
N THR A 60 -4.81 -3.86 -7.54
CA THR A 60 -5.05 -4.29 -8.93
C THR A 60 -4.82 -5.79 -9.14
N ASP A 61 -4.22 -6.45 -8.16
CA ASP A 61 -3.86 -7.86 -8.21
C ASP A 61 -4.86 -8.69 -7.40
N MET A 62 -5.53 -9.62 -8.08
CA MET A 62 -6.50 -10.52 -7.46
C MET A 62 -5.80 -11.53 -6.54
N ASP A 63 -4.57 -11.97 -6.87
CA ASP A 63 -3.85 -12.96 -6.09
C ASP A 63 -3.51 -12.41 -4.70
N ASP A 64 -3.09 -11.15 -4.61
CA ASP A 64 -2.87 -10.44 -3.35
C ASP A 64 -4.13 -10.44 -2.47
N THR A 65 -5.32 -10.29 -3.06
CA THR A 65 -6.59 -10.29 -2.30
C THR A 65 -7.03 -11.69 -1.88
N LEU A 66 -6.76 -12.72 -2.69
CA LEU A 66 -7.04 -14.12 -2.35
C LEU A 66 -6.14 -14.58 -1.19
N ASP A 67 -4.85 -14.26 -1.24
CA ASP A 67 -3.89 -14.55 -0.17
C ASP A 67 -4.32 -13.90 1.16
N ILE A 68 -4.85 -12.67 1.11
CA ILE A 68 -5.40 -11.99 2.29
C ILE A 68 -6.60 -12.74 2.84
N ASN A 69 -7.53 -13.17 1.99
CA ASN A 69 -8.73 -13.90 2.42
C ASN A 69 -8.37 -15.26 3.04
N GLU A 70 -7.45 -16.01 2.45
CA GLU A 70 -6.99 -17.28 3.03
C GLU A 70 -6.34 -17.10 4.41
N ARG A 71 -5.55 -16.03 4.57
CA ARG A 71 -4.93 -15.69 5.86
C ARG A 71 -5.97 -15.23 6.87
N ALA A 72 -7.00 -14.52 6.44
CA ALA A 72 -8.11 -14.10 7.28
C ALA A 72 -8.92 -15.31 7.78
N GLU A 73 -9.24 -16.26 6.89
CA GLU A 73 -9.92 -17.51 7.24
C GLU A 73 -9.13 -18.31 8.30
N LYS A 74 -7.81 -18.46 8.10
CA LYS A 74 -6.93 -19.11 9.09
C LYS A 74 -6.94 -18.38 10.43
N THR A 75 -6.93 -17.05 10.40
CA THR A 75 -6.90 -16.22 11.63
C THR A 75 -8.23 -16.30 12.38
N ALA A 76 -9.36 -16.29 11.66
CA ALA A 76 -10.70 -16.36 12.22
C ALA A 76 -11.02 -17.70 12.91
N LYS A 77 -10.27 -18.76 12.61
CA LYS A 77 -10.36 -20.06 13.30
C LYS A 77 -9.78 -20.04 14.73
N SER A 78 -9.09 -18.96 15.12
CA SER A 78 -8.50 -18.86 16.47
C SER A 78 -9.55 -18.56 17.54
N PRO A 79 -9.39 -19.07 18.78
CA PRO A 79 -10.27 -18.74 19.89
C PRO A 79 -10.30 -17.22 20.14
N ASN A 80 -11.50 -16.66 20.26
CA ASN A 80 -11.74 -15.21 20.44
C ASN A 80 -11.34 -14.32 19.26
N ALA A 81 -11.11 -14.88 18.06
CA ALA A 81 -10.94 -14.08 16.86
C ALA A 81 -12.27 -13.41 16.44
N PRO A 82 -12.24 -12.21 15.84
CA PRO A 82 -13.39 -11.65 15.15
C PRO A 82 -13.86 -12.55 13.99
N ALA A 83 -15.06 -12.30 13.49
CA ALA A 83 -15.57 -12.96 12.30
C ALA A 83 -14.62 -12.75 11.10
N GLU A 84 -14.51 -13.76 10.24
CA GLU A 84 -13.62 -13.75 9.08
C GLU A 84 -13.72 -12.48 8.21
N PRO A 85 -14.91 -11.97 7.84
CA PRO A 85 -15.01 -10.78 6.99
C PRO A 85 -14.35 -9.55 7.63
N VAL A 86 -14.44 -9.44 8.96
CA VAL A 86 -13.82 -8.35 9.71
C VAL A 86 -12.30 -8.46 9.69
N VAL A 87 -11.78 -9.68 9.87
CA VAL A 87 -10.34 -9.93 9.79
C VAL A 87 -9.82 -9.63 8.39
N ALA A 88 -10.52 -10.09 7.35
CA ALA A 88 -10.19 -9.82 5.95
C ALA A 88 -10.16 -8.32 5.64
N ALA A 89 -11.22 -7.58 6.03
CA ALA A 89 -11.29 -6.14 5.83
C ALA A 89 -10.14 -5.38 6.55
N CYS A 90 -9.84 -5.77 7.80
CA CYS A 90 -8.70 -5.20 8.53
C CYS A 90 -7.37 -5.50 7.86
N MET A 91 -7.16 -6.73 7.38
CA MET A 91 -5.93 -7.13 6.69
C MET A 91 -5.77 -6.42 5.35
N LEU A 92 -6.85 -6.22 4.60
CA LEU A 92 -6.85 -5.49 3.34
C LEU A 92 -6.44 -4.04 3.55
N LEU A 93 -7.12 -3.32 4.46
CA LEU A 93 -6.78 -1.94 4.78
C LEU A 93 -5.35 -1.83 5.33
N ALA A 94 -4.93 -2.78 6.17
CA ALA A 94 -3.57 -2.84 6.69
C ALA A 94 -2.52 -3.10 5.60
N ARG A 95 -2.85 -3.78 4.50
CA ARG A 95 -1.92 -4.02 3.40
C ARG A 95 -1.74 -2.80 2.51
N PHE A 96 -2.83 -2.11 2.20
CA PHE A 96 -2.87 -1.12 1.12
C PHE A 96 -2.85 0.33 1.61
N THR A 97 -3.10 0.61 2.88
CA THR A 97 -3.03 1.99 3.40
C THR A 97 -1.58 2.45 3.50
N ARG A 98 -1.21 3.49 2.73
CA ARG A 98 0.12 4.13 2.77
C ARG A 98 0.17 5.34 3.65
N ARG A 99 -0.93 6.07 3.81
CA ARG A 99 -1.00 7.18 4.78
C ARG A 99 -2.27 7.12 5.61
N LEU A 100 -2.11 7.38 6.90
CA LEU A 100 -3.22 7.63 7.81
C LEU A 100 -3.25 9.12 8.13
N ARG A 101 -4.39 9.77 7.90
CA ARG A 101 -4.64 11.14 8.35
C ARG A 101 -5.60 11.15 9.52
N VAL A 102 -5.23 11.86 10.56
CA VAL A 102 -6.08 12.11 11.72
C VAL A 102 -6.37 13.60 11.80
N ARG A 103 -7.63 13.98 11.61
CA ARG A 103 -8.09 15.40 11.58
C ARG A 103 -7.26 16.26 10.61
N GLY A 104 -6.94 15.70 9.45
CA GLY A 104 -6.18 16.37 8.39
C GLY A 104 -4.65 16.38 8.55
N GLN A 105 -4.11 15.76 9.61
CA GLN A 105 -2.66 15.63 9.81
C GLN A 105 -2.20 14.21 9.48
N ASP A 106 -1.15 14.09 8.66
CA ASP A 106 -0.52 12.80 8.37
C ASP A 106 0.13 12.24 9.65
N VAL A 107 -0.16 10.98 9.96
CA VAL A 107 0.40 10.26 11.12
C VAL A 107 1.78 9.68 10.82
N ASN A 108 2.03 9.35 9.56
CA ASN A 108 3.30 8.82 9.08
C ASN A 108 3.91 9.71 8.01
N ASP A 109 5.24 9.89 8.07
CA ASP A 109 5.99 10.72 7.13
C ASP A 109 6.35 9.96 5.83
N ASP A 110 6.50 8.64 5.91
CA ASP A 110 6.94 7.79 4.80
C ASP A 110 5.77 6.98 4.18
N PRO A 111 5.44 7.19 2.89
CA PRO A 111 4.42 6.42 2.18
C PRO A 111 4.94 5.16 1.48
N GLU A 112 6.23 4.80 1.57
CA GLU A 112 6.77 3.65 0.81
C GLU A 112 6.25 2.30 1.32
N SER A 113 5.87 2.24 2.60
CA SER A 113 5.32 1.04 3.23
C SER A 113 3.93 1.30 3.79
N SER A 114 3.24 0.23 4.20
CA SER A 114 1.96 0.41 4.87
C SER A 114 2.15 1.14 6.20
N VAL A 115 1.36 2.19 6.43
CA VAL A 115 1.35 2.91 7.71
C VAL A 115 1.05 1.98 8.89
N PHE A 116 0.21 0.97 8.70
CA PHE A 116 -0.14 0.04 9.77
C PHE A 116 0.97 -0.97 10.05
N SER A 117 1.95 -1.11 9.16
CA SER A 117 3.16 -1.91 9.40
C SER A 117 4.21 -1.19 10.24
N ASP A 118 4.06 0.12 10.48
CA ASP A 118 4.95 0.90 11.33
C ASP A 118 4.93 0.38 12.78
N PRO A 119 6.07 -0.09 13.32
CA PRO A 119 6.17 -0.52 14.71
C PRO A 119 5.80 0.57 15.72
N ALA A 120 6.09 1.84 15.45
CA ALA A 120 5.79 2.94 16.37
C ALA A 120 4.27 3.15 16.50
N LEU A 121 3.54 3.05 15.38
CA LEU A 121 2.08 3.09 15.40
C LEU A 121 1.48 1.89 16.14
N GLN A 122 2.01 0.68 15.90
CA GLN A 122 1.54 -0.54 16.58
C GLN A 122 1.78 -0.48 18.09
N GLU A 123 2.93 0.04 18.51
CA GLU A 123 3.26 0.26 19.93
C GLU A 123 2.33 1.30 20.56
N ALA A 124 2.11 2.44 19.89
CA ALA A 124 1.21 3.50 20.37
C ALA A 124 -0.24 3.01 20.55
N LEU A 125 -0.68 2.08 19.71
CA LEU A 125 -1.99 1.43 19.79
C LEU A 125 -2.00 0.20 20.71
N GLY A 126 -0.85 -0.24 21.23
CA GLY A 126 -0.74 -1.41 22.10
C GLY A 126 -1.08 -2.73 21.40
N VAL A 127 -0.90 -2.82 20.08
CA VAL A 127 -1.26 -3.98 19.27
C VAL A 127 -0.03 -4.69 18.68
N PRO A 128 -0.09 -6.01 18.48
CA PRO A 128 1.08 -6.78 18.06
C PRO A 128 1.29 -6.86 16.54
N ASN A 129 0.38 -6.32 15.72
CA ASN A 129 0.47 -6.40 14.27
C ASN A 129 -0.45 -5.40 13.56
N ALA A 130 -0.22 -5.22 12.26
CA ALA A 130 -0.86 -4.23 11.41
C ALA A 130 -2.39 -4.33 11.31
N TRP A 131 -2.95 -5.53 11.11
CA TRP A 131 -4.41 -5.66 10.99
C TRP A 131 -5.11 -5.38 12.33
N ARG A 132 -4.45 -5.69 13.46
CA ARG A 132 -4.96 -5.27 14.78
C ARG A 132 -4.86 -3.77 15.00
N ALA A 133 -3.88 -3.08 14.41
CA ALA A 133 -3.80 -1.63 14.44
C ALA A 133 -4.99 -0.99 13.73
N VAL A 134 -5.38 -1.50 12.56
CA VAL A 134 -6.62 -1.08 11.87
C VAL A 134 -7.83 -1.30 12.76
N ARG A 135 -7.94 -2.48 13.37
CA ARG A 135 -9.06 -2.80 14.26
C ARG A 135 -9.13 -1.84 15.46
N GLU A 136 -8.00 -1.57 16.10
CA GLU A 136 -7.93 -0.68 17.27
C GLU A 136 -8.32 0.76 16.91
N LEU A 137 -7.90 1.25 15.74
CA LEU A 137 -8.25 2.59 15.25
C LEU A 137 -9.77 2.82 15.22
N PHE A 138 -10.53 1.80 14.81
CA PHE A 138 -11.99 1.86 14.66
C PHE A 138 -12.78 1.35 15.86
N MET A 139 -12.13 1.14 17.01
CA MET A 139 -12.83 0.96 18.28
C MET A 139 -13.60 2.25 18.64
N VAL A 140 -14.83 2.11 19.13
CA VAL A 140 -15.65 3.22 19.64
C VAL A 140 -15.54 3.32 21.17
N LYS A 141 -15.88 4.50 21.72
CA LYS A 141 -15.94 4.71 23.17
C LYS A 141 -16.81 3.64 23.84
N GLY A 142 -16.24 2.94 24.82
CA GLY A 142 -16.85 1.77 25.46
C GLY A 142 -16.32 0.43 24.97
N GLY A 143 -15.28 0.42 24.12
CA GLY A 143 -14.57 -0.79 23.71
C GLY A 143 -15.33 -1.67 22.71
N LYS A 144 -16.38 -1.14 22.08
CA LYS A 144 -17.07 -1.83 20.99
C LYS A 144 -16.34 -1.54 19.69
N PHE A 145 -16.21 -2.54 18.84
CA PHE A 145 -15.63 -2.39 17.52
C PHE A 145 -16.72 -2.08 16.50
N ASP A 146 -16.50 -1.12 15.60
CA ASP A 146 -17.44 -0.80 14.53
C ASP A 146 -17.07 -1.57 13.25
N ASP A 147 -17.56 -2.82 13.18
CA ASP A 147 -17.41 -3.68 12.01
C ASP A 147 -17.92 -3.03 10.71
N GLY A 148 -18.96 -2.19 10.83
CA GLY A 148 -19.63 -1.58 9.68
C GLY A 148 -18.74 -0.59 8.95
N VAL A 149 -18.02 0.25 9.69
CA VAL A 149 -17.07 1.23 9.12
C VAL A 149 -15.97 0.52 8.35
N VAL A 150 -15.33 -0.46 8.98
CA VAL A 150 -14.16 -1.15 8.39
C VAL A 150 -14.57 -1.93 7.13
N ASN A 151 -15.72 -2.60 7.16
CA ASN A 151 -16.22 -3.32 5.98
C ASN A 151 -16.57 -2.38 4.82
N ARG A 152 -17.17 -1.20 5.10
CA ARG A 152 -17.47 -0.21 4.05
C ARG A 152 -16.21 0.36 3.40
N LEU A 153 -15.20 0.68 4.20
CA LEU A 153 -13.91 1.17 3.70
C LEU A 153 -13.21 0.10 2.86
N ALA A 154 -13.17 -1.15 3.32
CA ALA A 154 -12.57 -2.25 2.56
C ALA A 154 -13.32 -2.53 1.25
N LEU A 155 -14.66 -2.48 1.26
CA LEU A 155 -15.46 -2.64 0.05
C LEU A 155 -15.18 -1.52 -0.96
N ALA A 156 -15.16 -0.26 -0.51
CA ALA A 156 -14.84 0.87 -1.36
C ALA A 156 -13.46 0.71 -2.02
N LEU A 157 -12.46 0.24 -1.27
CA LEU A 157 -11.13 -0.04 -1.81
C LEU A 157 -11.14 -1.11 -2.92
N LEU A 158 -11.87 -2.21 -2.71
CA LEU A 158 -11.99 -3.28 -3.71
C LEU A 158 -12.76 -2.83 -4.95
N THR A 159 -13.77 -1.98 -4.79
CA THR A 159 -14.52 -1.40 -5.92
C THR A 159 -13.63 -0.48 -6.76
N GLU A 160 -12.79 0.35 -6.14
CA GLU A 160 -11.81 1.18 -6.86
C GLU A 160 -10.82 0.35 -7.67
N GLY A 161 -10.47 -0.85 -7.18
CA GLY A 161 -9.61 -1.81 -7.85
C GLY A 161 -10.28 -2.65 -8.93
N GLY A 162 -11.61 -2.57 -9.08
CA GLY A 162 -12.37 -3.48 -9.93
C GLY A 162 -12.37 -4.94 -9.46
N LEU A 163 -12.04 -5.17 -8.18
CA LEU A 163 -11.91 -6.50 -7.57
C LEU A 163 -13.12 -6.90 -6.74
N SER A 164 -14.09 -6.00 -6.54
CA SER A 164 -15.38 -6.39 -5.99
C SER A 164 -16.08 -7.33 -6.97
N ARG A 165 -16.40 -8.57 -6.58
CA ARG A 165 -17.31 -9.43 -7.34
C ARG A 165 -18.66 -8.71 -7.48
N THR A 166 -18.89 -8.04 -8.60
CA THR A 166 -20.18 -7.51 -9.01
C THR A 166 -20.99 -8.62 -9.67
N ASP A 167 -21.26 -9.71 -8.94
CA ASP A 167 -22.44 -10.50 -9.25
C ASP A 167 -23.68 -9.69 -8.79
N GLY A 168 -24.04 -8.65 -9.57
CA GLY A 168 -25.35 -8.00 -9.48
C GLY A 168 -25.44 -6.56 -8.98
N VAL A 169 -24.41 -5.71 -9.15
CA VAL A 169 -24.58 -4.25 -8.98
C VAL A 169 -24.19 -3.54 -10.26
N GLU A 170 -25.20 -3.04 -10.99
CA GLU A 170 -25.01 -2.08 -12.08
C GLU A 170 -24.41 -0.80 -11.49
N ILE A 171 -23.17 -0.50 -11.86
CA ILE A 171 -22.58 0.83 -11.63
C ILE A 171 -23.17 1.72 -12.74
N GLN A 172 -24.13 2.59 -12.38
CA GLN A 172 -24.52 3.68 -13.27
C GLN A 172 -23.38 4.70 -13.28
N ASP A 173 -22.61 4.72 -14.38
CA ASP A 173 -21.75 5.83 -14.72
C ASP A 173 -22.62 7.08 -14.86
N GLY A 174 -22.49 8.00 -13.90
CA GLY A 174 -23.17 9.29 -13.88
C GLY A 174 -22.57 10.28 -14.88
N THR A 175 -22.44 9.88 -16.15
CA THR A 175 -22.15 10.80 -17.24
C THR A 175 -23.48 11.37 -17.72
N GLU A 176 -24.01 12.35 -16.99
CA GLU A 176 -25.01 13.25 -17.57
C GLU A 176 -24.29 14.14 -18.58
N ASP A 177 -24.43 13.81 -19.87
CA ASP A 177 -24.14 14.73 -20.95
C ASP A 177 -25.11 15.93 -20.85
N PRO A 178 -24.61 17.19 -20.82
CA PRO A 178 -25.49 18.34 -20.89
C PRO A 178 -26.03 18.47 -22.32
N THR A 179 -27.36 18.36 -22.49
CA THR A 179 -28.05 18.82 -23.70
C THR A 179 -28.94 20.01 -23.40
#